data_AF-A0A9D6DN59-F1
#
_entry.id   AF-A0A9D6DN59-F1
#
_cell.length_a   1.000
_cell.length_b   1.000
_cell.length_c   1.000
_cell.angle_alpha   90.00
_cell.angle_beta   90.00
_cell.angle_gamma   90.00
#
_symmetry.space_group_name_H-M   'P 1'
#
loop_
_entity.id
_entity.type
_entity.pdbx_description
1 polymer ?
#
loop_
_entity_poly.entity_id
_entity_poly.type
_entity_poly.pdbx_seq_one_letter_code
_entity_poly.pdbx_strand_id
1 'polypeptide(L)'
;MKTLFRFAAFAGLVLFLATGCAYTIGPGDGVRVVSNIPYHTMTVKVVNATNLTVTLIDDSGRNSQVVAPGQTAVHRFWNMDSRSARFSLVATATDAQGSIVGSAEKRISVSGTSKQSETWILRKANFR
;
A
#
# COMPACT_ATOMS: atom_id res chain seq x y z
N MET A 1 -74.36 -59.52 18.82
CA MET A 1 -73.21 -60.28 19.37
C MET A 1 -71.96 -59.45 19.13
N LYS A 2 -71.36 -58.90 20.20
CA LYS A 2 -70.06 -59.33 20.75
C LYS A 2 -68.92 -59.19 19.72
N THR A 3 -68.24 -58.03 19.68
CA THR A 3 -66.99 -57.68 20.42
C THR A 3 -65.73 -57.98 19.59
N LEU A 4 -65.03 -56.95 19.10
CA LEU A 4 -63.75 -56.39 19.63
C LEU A 4 -62.54 -56.87 18.76
N PHE A 5 -61.39 -56.21 18.56
CA PHE A 5 -60.60 -55.28 19.39
C PHE A 5 -59.53 -54.58 18.51
N ARG A 6 -59.45 -53.23 18.60
CA ARG A 6 -58.29 -52.29 18.66
C ARG A 6 -57.09 -52.37 17.69
N PHE A 7 -56.65 -51.19 17.21
CA PHE A 7 -55.50 -50.40 17.72
C PHE A 7 -55.70 -48.91 17.32
N ALA A 8 -55.97 -48.02 18.28
CA ALA A 8 -55.06 -47.00 18.86
C ALA A 8 -54.64 -45.91 17.85
N ALA A 9 -55.28 -44.73 17.82
CA ALA A 9 -55.05 -43.57 18.69
C ALA A 9 -53.58 -43.07 18.69
N PHE A 10 -53.30 -41.87 18.19
CA PHE A 10 -52.95 -40.71 19.02
C PHE A 10 -52.68 -39.44 18.19
N ALA A 11 -52.91 -38.33 18.87
CA ALA A 11 -52.79 -36.93 18.46
C ALA A 11 -51.47 -36.56 17.76
N GLY A 12 -51.51 -35.49 16.96
CA GLY A 12 -50.31 -34.92 16.38
C GLY A 12 -50.54 -33.56 15.75
N LEU A 13 -50.59 -32.53 16.60
CA LEU A 13 -49.91 -31.24 16.41
C LEU A 13 -49.83 -30.73 14.96
N VAL A 14 -50.72 -29.80 14.58
CA VAL A 14 -50.48 -28.94 13.41
C VAL A 14 -49.35 -27.98 13.78
N LEU A 15 -48.12 -28.40 13.53
CA LEU A 15 -46.93 -27.57 13.64
C LEU A 15 -46.90 -26.66 12.41
N PHE A 16 -47.03 -25.35 12.63
CA PHE A 16 -46.76 -24.32 11.64
C PHE A 16 -45.33 -24.48 11.10
N LEU A 17 -45.17 -25.05 9.91
CA LEU A 17 -43.94 -24.93 9.14
C LEU A 17 -43.99 -23.58 8.41
N ALA A 18 -43.58 -22.52 9.11
CA ALA A 18 -43.09 -21.33 8.47
C ALA A 18 -41.83 -21.73 7.68
N THR A 19 -41.95 -21.88 6.37
CA THR A 19 -40.80 -21.97 5.47
C THR A 19 -40.15 -20.60 5.37
N GLY A 20 -39.52 -20.15 6.46
CA GLY A 20 -38.53 -19.11 6.43
C GLY A 20 -37.23 -19.74 5.96
N CYS A 21 -36.77 -19.40 4.77
CA CYS A 21 -35.41 -19.73 4.35
C CYS A 21 -34.45 -19.13 5.38
N ALA A 22 -33.84 -19.97 6.22
CA ALA A 22 -32.79 -19.54 7.13
C ALA A 22 -31.57 -19.16 6.28
N TYR A 23 -31.25 -17.86 6.23
CA TYR A 23 -29.98 -17.40 5.69
C TYR A 23 -29.02 -17.15 6.85
N THR A 24 -27.89 -17.84 6.82
CA THR A 24 -26.80 -17.64 7.78
C THR A 24 -26.01 -16.41 7.34
N ILE A 25 -25.99 -15.36 8.16
CA ILE A 25 -25.12 -14.20 7.98
C ILE A 25 -23.83 -14.49 8.76
N GLY A 26 -22.79 -14.95 8.07
CA GLY A 26 -21.43 -14.99 8.62
C GLY A 26 -20.78 -13.61 8.53
N PRO A 27 -19.65 -13.34 9.21
CA PRO A 27 -18.85 -12.16 8.93
C PRO A 27 -18.42 -12.25 7.47
N GLY A 28 -19.11 -11.52 6.59
CA GLY A 28 -18.79 -11.49 5.18
C GLY A 28 -17.35 -11.02 4.99
N ASP A 29 -16.65 -11.59 4.01
CA ASP A 29 -15.37 -11.06 3.55
C ASP A 29 -15.54 -9.55 3.39
N GLY A 30 -14.86 -8.78 4.25
CA GLY A 30 -15.03 -7.34 4.30
C GLY A 30 -14.92 -6.79 2.89
N VAL A 31 -15.84 -5.90 2.50
CA VAL A 31 -15.84 -5.28 1.17
C VAL A 31 -14.48 -4.63 0.97
N ARG A 32 -13.60 -5.28 0.21
CA ARG A 32 -12.33 -4.70 -0.18
C ARG A 32 -12.64 -3.74 -1.32
N VAL A 33 -12.83 -2.48 -0.99
CA VAL A 33 -12.85 -1.40 -1.99
C VAL A 33 -11.44 -1.31 -2.58
N VAL A 34 -11.19 -2.06 -3.64
CA VAL A 34 -10.00 -1.88 -4.47
C VAL A 34 -10.29 -0.69 -5.36
N SER A 35 -9.75 0.47 -5.00
CA SER A 35 -9.78 1.65 -5.87
C SER A 35 -9.17 1.29 -7.23
N ASN A 36 -9.99 1.29 -8.30
CA ASN A 36 -9.56 1.14 -9.69
C ASN A 36 -9.07 2.48 -10.28
N ILE A 37 -8.53 3.38 -9.45
CA ILE A 37 -7.90 4.60 -9.96
C ILE A 37 -6.60 4.15 -10.64
N PRO A 38 -6.49 4.23 -11.97
CA PRO A 38 -5.38 3.62 -12.72
C PRO A 38 -4.05 4.37 -12.55
N TYR A 39 -4.04 5.41 -11.70
CA TYR A 39 -2.87 6.23 -11.43
C TYR A 39 -2.64 6.29 -9.93
N HIS A 40 -1.57 5.66 -9.47
CA HIS A 40 -1.11 5.77 -8.10
C HIS A 40 0.12 6.67 -8.08
N THR A 41 0.13 7.65 -7.18
CA THR A 41 1.28 8.55 -7.05
C THR A 41 1.87 8.48 -5.66
N MET A 42 3.19 8.61 -5.60
CA MET A 42 3.93 8.68 -4.35
C MET A 42 4.90 9.85 -4.43
N THR A 43 4.95 10.64 -3.36
CA THR A 43 5.83 11.79 -3.28
C THR A 43 6.90 11.58 -2.21
N VAL A 44 8.16 11.74 -2.57
CA VAL A 44 9.29 11.67 -1.64
C VAL A 44 9.87 13.07 -1.47
N LYS A 45 9.75 13.61 -0.27
CA LYS A 45 10.44 14.83 0.14
C LYS A 45 11.87 14.48 0.56
N VAL A 46 12.86 14.95 -0.16
CA VAL A 46 14.27 14.70 0.14
C VAL A 46 14.87 15.93 0.80
N VAL A 47 15.36 15.79 2.03
CA VAL A 47 16.01 16.86 2.78
C VAL A 47 17.51 16.62 2.76
N ASN A 48 18.27 17.54 2.16
CA ASN A 48 19.72 17.50 2.20
C ASN A 48 20.21 18.15 3.50
N ALA A 49 20.40 17.34 4.54
CA ALA A 49 20.99 17.76 5.81
C ALA A 49 22.52 17.52 5.85
N THR A 50 23.17 17.45 4.69
CA THR A 50 24.63 17.38 4.56
C THR A 50 25.21 18.76 4.23
N ASN A 51 26.54 18.86 4.21
CA ASN A 51 27.27 20.01 3.69
C ASN A 51 27.72 19.81 2.22
N LEU A 52 27.11 18.86 1.51
CA LEU A 52 27.47 18.45 0.15
C LEU A 52 26.33 18.76 -0.81
N THR A 53 26.65 18.94 -2.09
CA THR A 53 25.61 18.98 -3.13
C THR A 53 25.15 17.56 -3.40
N VAL A 54 23.83 17.36 -3.51
CA VAL A 54 23.27 16.04 -3.81
C VAL A 54 22.54 16.06 -5.14
N THR A 55 22.85 15.12 -6.01
CA THR A 55 22.06 14.86 -7.22
C THR A 55 21.16 13.65 -6.99
N LEU A 56 19.86 13.84 -7.18
CA LEU A 56 18.85 12.79 -7.13
C LEU A 56 18.57 12.31 -8.54
N ILE A 57 18.58 11.00 -8.76
CA ILE A 57 18.27 10.37 -10.05
C ILE A 57 17.34 9.19 -9.78
N ASP A 58 16.23 9.10 -10.50
CA ASP A 58 15.37 7.92 -10.45
C ASP A 58 15.76 6.84 -11.47
N ASP A 59 15.11 5.68 -11.37
CA ASP A 59 15.27 4.54 -12.26
C ASP A 59 15.09 4.86 -13.75
N SER A 60 14.32 5.88 -14.09
CA SER A 60 14.16 6.32 -15.48
C SER A 60 15.44 7.00 -16.03
N GLY A 61 16.30 7.50 -15.15
CA GLY A 61 17.48 8.30 -15.49
C GLY A 61 17.16 9.67 -16.10
N ARG A 62 15.88 9.99 -16.33
CA ARG A 62 15.42 11.22 -16.99
C ARG A 62 15.08 12.33 -16.00
N ASN A 63 14.75 11.97 -14.77
CA ASN A 63 14.41 12.93 -13.74
C ASN A 63 15.60 13.09 -12.80
N SER A 64 16.35 14.17 -13.00
CA SER A 64 17.52 14.53 -12.20
C SER A 64 17.27 15.85 -11.48
N GLN A 65 17.54 15.88 -10.18
CA GLN A 65 17.39 17.08 -9.35
C GLN A 65 18.66 17.33 -8.54
N VAL A 66 19.20 18.54 -8.64
CA VAL A 66 20.34 18.97 -7.81
C VAL A 66 19.79 19.67 -6.56
N VAL A 67 20.26 19.23 -5.39
CA VAL A 67 19.81 19.68 -4.08
C VAL A 67 21.01 20.22 -3.31
N ALA A 68 21.10 21.53 -3.19
CA ALA A 68 22.15 22.19 -2.44
C ALA A 68 22.09 21.85 -0.93
N PRO A 69 23.19 22.03 -0.18
CA PRO A 69 23.21 21.87 1.26
C PRO A 69 22.06 22.63 1.95
N GLY A 70 21.38 21.99 2.90
CA GLY A 70 20.26 22.56 3.66
C GLY A 70 18.94 22.69 2.90
N GLN A 71 18.91 22.39 1.60
CA GLN A 71 17.70 22.48 0.78
C GLN A 71 16.86 21.21 0.85
N THR A 72 15.61 21.35 0.42
CA THR A 72 14.67 20.25 0.26
C THR A 72 14.22 20.17 -1.19
N ALA A 73 14.20 18.95 -1.73
CA ALA A 73 13.61 18.64 -3.02
C ALA A 73 12.39 17.74 -2.85
N VAL A 74 11.53 17.72 -3.88
CA VAL A 74 10.33 16.88 -3.91
C VAL A 74 10.36 16.07 -5.20
N HIS A 75 10.41 14.75 -5.04
CA HIS A 75 10.38 13.80 -6.16
C HIS A 75 9.03 13.09 -6.20
N ARG A 76 8.43 12.94 -7.38
CA ARG A 76 7.12 12.29 -7.54
C ARG A 76 7.22 11.09 -8.46
N PHE A 77 6.77 9.94 -7.96
CA PHE A 77 6.64 8.70 -8.70
C PHE A 77 5.19 8.49 -9.14
N TRP A 78 5.04 7.97 -10.36
CA TRP A 78 3.76 7.74 -10.99
C TRP A 78 3.71 6.31 -11.47
N ASN A 79 2.71 5.58 -11.03
CA ASN A 79 2.39 4.26 -11.54
C ASN A 79 1.08 4.35 -12.30
N MET A 80 1.15 4.07 -13.61
CA MET A 80 0.00 4.07 -14.52
C MET A 80 -0.70 2.70 -14.63
N ASP A 81 -0.20 1.70 -13.91
CA ASP A 81 -0.82 0.38 -13.82
C ASP A 81 -1.56 0.25 -12.47
N SER A 82 -2.67 -0.49 -12.53
CA SER A 82 -3.42 -1.00 -11.38
C SER A 82 -2.59 -1.91 -10.46
N ARG A 83 -1.49 -2.48 -10.97
CA ARG A 83 -0.56 -3.35 -10.23
C ARG A 83 0.45 -2.53 -9.45
N SER A 84 1.05 -3.10 -8.40
CA SER A 84 2.15 -2.43 -7.69
C SER A 84 3.38 -2.30 -8.58
N ALA A 85 3.98 -1.10 -8.62
CA ALA A 85 5.26 -0.83 -9.26
C ALA A 85 6.35 -0.53 -8.21
N ARG A 86 7.60 -0.84 -8.54
CA ARG A 86 8.77 -0.54 -7.71
C ARG A 86 9.64 0.47 -8.43
N PHE A 87 10.06 1.50 -7.70
CA PHE A 87 10.94 2.57 -8.17
C PHE A 87 12.17 2.67 -7.26
N SER A 88 13.25 3.23 -7.78
CA SER A 88 14.40 3.64 -6.98
C SER A 88 14.68 5.12 -7.14
N LEU A 89 15.20 5.73 -6.07
CA LEU A 89 15.77 7.07 -6.07
C LEU A 89 17.18 6.97 -5.52
N VAL A 90 18.17 7.30 -6.35
CA VAL A 90 19.58 7.34 -5.98
C VAL A 90 19.95 8.78 -5.68
N ALA A 91 20.56 9.01 -4.53
CA ALA A 91 21.16 10.27 -4.14
C ALA A 91 22.69 10.12 -4.22
N THR A 92 23.34 10.93 -5.05
CA THR A 92 24.79 10.97 -5.18
C THR A 92 25.28 12.30 -4.63
N ALA A 93 26.16 12.25 -3.63
CA ALA A 93 26.72 13.44 -3.01
C ALA A 93 28.06 13.81 -3.67
N THR A 94 28.23 15.09 -4.00
CA THR A 94 29.46 15.66 -4.53
C THR A 94 30.02 16.75 -3.63
N ASP A 95 31.34 16.81 -3.54
CA ASP A 95 32.05 17.90 -2.86
C ASP A 95 32.10 19.18 -3.71
N ALA A 96 32.73 20.23 -3.17
CA ALA A 96 32.84 21.52 -3.84
C ALA A 96 33.69 21.47 -5.12
N GLN A 97 34.51 20.43 -5.28
CA GLN A 97 35.35 20.19 -6.45
C GLN A 97 34.63 19.33 -7.50
N GLY A 98 33.42 18.85 -7.21
CA GLY A 98 32.62 18.00 -8.09
C GLY A 98 32.93 16.51 -7.97
N SER A 99 33.77 16.10 -7.02
CA SER A 99 34.08 14.68 -6.80
C SER A 99 32.94 13.98 -6.08
N ILE A 100 32.61 12.76 -6.50
CA ILE A 100 31.62 11.94 -5.81
C ILE A 100 32.21 11.43 -4.49
N VAL A 101 31.54 11.74 -3.38
CA VAL A 101 31.98 11.39 -2.03
C VAL A 101 31.05 10.42 -1.30
N GLY A 102 29.93 10.06 -1.93
CA GLY A 102 29.04 9.02 -1.42
C GLY A 102 27.75 8.91 -2.22
N SER A 103 27.02 7.82 -1.98
CA SER A 103 25.69 7.63 -2.52
C SER A 103 24.77 6.91 -1.54
N ALA A 104 23.46 7.07 -1.74
CA ALA A 104 22.43 6.35 -1.02
C ALA A 104 21.26 6.03 -1.96
N GLU A 105 20.56 4.93 -1.73
CA GLU A 105 19.40 4.51 -2.52
C GLU A 105 18.16 4.40 -1.63
N LYS A 106 17.04 4.92 -2.12
CA LYS A 106 15.71 4.70 -1.57
C LYS A 106 14.90 3.86 -2.55
N ARG A 107 14.35 2.73 -2.10
CA ARG A 107 13.40 1.93 -2.87
C ARG A 107 11.97 2.25 -2.46
N ILE A 108 11.11 2.46 -3.45
CA ILE A 108 9.72 2.89 -3.26
C ILE A 108 8.80 1.90 -3.95
N SER A 109 7.71 1.51 -3.28
CA SER A 109 6.63 0.71 -3.89
C SER A 109 5.37 1.56 -4.02
N VAL A 110 4.85 1.72 -5.23
CA VAL A 110 3.65 2.52 -5.51
C VAL A 110 2.52 1.62 -5.96
N SER A 111 1.45 1.60 -5.17
CA SER A 111 0.26 0.78 -5.33
C SER A 111 -0.95 1.51 -4.76
N GLY A 112 -2.16 1.00 -5.01
CA GLY A 112 -3.40 1.58 -4.46
C GLY A 112 -3.50 1.60 -2.94
N THR A 113 -2.63 0.87 -2.23
CA THR A 113 -2.55 0.86 -0.77
C THR A 113 -1.24 1.47 -0.23
N SER A 114 -0.38 2.00 -1.10
CA SER A 114 0.87 2.60 -0.68
C SER A 114 0.64 3.92 0.06
N LYS A 115 1.57 4.25 0.97
CA LYS A 115 1.68 5.63 1.49
C LYS A 115 1.80 6.59 0.32
N GLN A 116 1.08 7.71 0.38
CA GLN A 116 1.07 8.73 -0.68
C GLN A 116 2.27 9.68 -0.58
N SER A 117 2.91 9.74 0.59
CA SER A 117 4.07 10.58 0.83
C SER A 117 5.07 9.98 1.81
N GLU A 118 6.34 10.30 1.63
CA GLU A 118 7.43 9.96 2.54
C GLU A 118 8.46 11.11 2.60
N THR A 119 9.19 11.21 3.72
CA THR A 119 10.35 12.11 3.84
C THR A 119 11.63 11.30 4.00
N TRP A 120 12.64 11.62 3.19
CA TRP A 120 13.97 11.03 3.26
C TRP A 120 15.00 12.11 3.63
N ILE A 121 15.63 11.96 4.79
CA ILE A 121 16.63 12.92 5.27
C ILE A 121 18.01 12.35 4.99
N LEU A 122 18.77 13.00 4.12
CA LEU A 122 20.15 12.66 3.81
C LEU A 122 21.07 13.31 4.84
N ARG A 123 21.90 12.49 5.48
CA ARG A 123 22.86 12.92 6.51
C ARG A 123 24.21 12.29 6.20
N LYS A 124 25.29 12.96 6.60
CA LYS A 124 26.62 12.35 6.57
C LYS A 124 26.64 11.16 7.53
N ALA A 125 26.80 9.95 6.99
CA ALA A 125 27.09 8.79 7.80
C ALA A 125 28.60 8.82 8.12
N ASN A 126 28.96 9.01 9.39
CA ASN A 126 30.33 8.75 9.82
C ASN A 126 30.47 7.24 9.95
N PHE A 127 31.09 6.58 8.98
CA PHE A 127 31.64 5.25 9.23
C PHE A 127 32.91 5.46 10.06
N ARG A 128 32.89 4.98 11.30
CA ARG A 128 34.07 4.92 12.18
C ARG A 128 34.96 3.77 11.73
#